data_AF-A0A7K0CLC4-F1
#
_entry.id   AF-A0A7K0CLC4-F1
#
_cell.length_a   1.000
_cell.length_b   1.000
_cell.length_c   1.000
_cell.angle_alpha   90.00
_cell.angle_beta   90.00
_cell.angle_gamma   90.00
#
_symmetry.space_group_name_H-M   'P 1'
#
loop_
_entity.id
_entity.type
_entity.pdbx_description
1 polymer ?
#
loop_
_entity_poly.entity_id
_entity_poly.type
_entity_poly.pdbx_seq_one_letter_code
_entity_poly.pdbx_strand_id
1 'polypeptide(L)'
;MGLDADRMARIAATTERVRPFWEADHDPNRLQERLVELDCHGLDAFLVTKELMRCDTGEVQLAFFGAPCRDAERRFHNAFVDALEQEADAAEDQALDPDHR
;
A
#
# COMPACT_ATOMS: atom_id res chain seq x y z
N MET A 1 -1.09 13.65 -10.75
CA MET A 1 -2.50 13.20 -10.85
C MET A 1 -3.05 13.09 -9.45
N GLY A 2 -4.12 13.81 -9.11
CA GLY A 2 -4.80 13.71 -7.81
C GLY A 2 -5.81 12.56 -7.81
N LEU A 3 -6.28 12.17 -6.62
CA LEU A 3 -7.39 11.22 -6.50
C LEU A 3 -8.68 11.86 -7.00
N ASP A 4 -9.51 11.10 -7.71
CA ASP A 4 -10.85 11.56 -8.07
C ASP A 4 -11.73 11.71 -6.81
N ALA A 5 -12.73 12.59 -6.91
CA ALA A 5 -13.59 12.93 -5.79
C ALA A 5 -14.38 11.72 -5.25
N ASP A 6 -14.78 10.79 -6.12
CA ASP A 6 -15.51 9.59 -5.71
C ASP A 6 -14.63 8.67 -4.87
N ARG A 7 -13.37 8.50 -5.27
CA ARG A 7 -12.38 7.76 -4.50
C ARG A 7 -12.10 8.41 -3.16
N MET A 8 -11.96 9.73 -3.11
CA MET A 8 -11.79 10.46 -1.85
C MET A 8 -12.99 10.26 -0.91
N ALA A 9 -14.21 10.32 -1.44
CA ALA A 9 -15.42 10.09 -0.66
C ALA A 9 -15.50 8.65 -0.12
N ARG A 10 -15.13 7.64 -0.92
CA ARG A 10 -15.05 6.24 -0.47
C ARG A 10 -14.03 6.04 0.64
N ILE A 11 -12.84 6.63 0.51
CA ILE A 11 -11.79 6.56 1.53
C ILE A 11 -12.28 7.21 2.83
N ALA A 12 -12.81 8.43 2.77
CA ALA A 12 -13.31 9.13 3.95
C ALA A 12 -14.45 8.35 4.65
N ALA A 13 -15.41 7.83 3.88
CA ALA A 13 -16.50 7.03 4.43
C ALA A 13 -15.99 5.72 5.07
N THR A 14 -15.00 5.08 4.46
CA THR A 14 -14.39 3.86 5.02
C THR A 14 -13.63 4.19 6.30
N THR A 15 -12.83 5.26 6.31
CA THR A 15 -12.09 5.74 7.49
C THR A 15 -13.03 5.96 8.67
N GLU A 16 -14.14 6.69 8.49
CA GLU A 16 -15.11 6.92 9.57
C GLU A 16 -15.77 5.61 10.04
N ARG A 17 -16.01 4.67 9.13
CA ARG A 17 -16.59 3.37 9.47
C ARG A 17 -15.65 2.50 10.31
N VAL A 18 -14.34 2.58 10.10
CA VAL A 18 -13.35 1.75 10.82
C VAL A 18 -12.68 2.48 11.99
N ARG A 19 -12.83 3.81 12.11
CA ARG A 19 -12.24 4.61 13.20
C ARG A 19 -12.53 4.06 14.60
N PRO A 20 -13.78 3.70 14.98
CA PRO A 20 -14.04 3.16 16.31
C PRO A 20 -13.33 1.82 16.58
N PHE A 21 -13.08 1.05 15.53
CA PHE A 21 -12.36 -0.22 15.63
C PHE A 21 -10.87 0.03 15.87
N TRP A 22 -10.27 0.96 15.12
CA TRP A 22 -8.88 1.38 15.33
C TRP A 22 -8.65 1.95 16.74
N GLU A 23 -9.56 2.79 17.22
CA GLU A 23 -9.46 3.42 18.56
C GLU A 23 -9.63 2.42 19.71
N ALA A 24 -10.15 1.21 19.45
CA ALA A 24 -10.40 0.22 20.48
C ALA A 24 -9.12 -0.49 20.96
N ASP A 25 -8.20 -0.81 20.05
CA ASP A 25 -6.98 -1.58 20.38
C ASP A 25 -5.70 -1.07 19.72
N HIS A 26 -5.79 -0.15 18.75
CA HIS A 26 -4.66 0.33 17.96
C HIS A 26 -3.81 -0.81 17.36
N ASP A 27 -4.43 -1.95 17.02
CA ASP A 27 -3.75 -3.08 16.40
C ASP A 27 -3.80 -2.98 14.86
N PRO A 28 -2.65 -2.77 14.19
CA PRO A 28 -2.63 -2.63 12.74
C PRO A 28 -3.07 -3.90 12.00
N ASN A 29 -2.79 -5.10 12.53
CA ASN A 29 -3.18 -6.34 11.88
C ASN A 29 -4.70 -6.50 11.87
N ARG A 30 -5.33 -6.23 13.01
CA ARG A 30 -6.80 -6.23 13.12
C ARG A 30 -7.44 -5.16 12.24
N LEU A 31 -6.83 -3.97 12.17
CA LEU A 31 -7.28 -2.94 11.24
C LEU A 31 -7.25 -3.44 9.79
N GLN A 32 -6.18 -4.12 9.37
CA GLN A 32 -6.09 -4.69 8.03
C GLN A 32 -7.13 -5.78 7.77
N GLU A 33 -7.35 -6.68 8.73
CA GLU A 33 -8.41 -7.70 8.64
C GLU A 33 -9.79 -7.03 8.46
N ARG A 34 -10.07 -6.00 9.25
CA ARG A 34 -11.32 -5.26 9.16
C ARG A 34 -11.51 -4.58 7.80
N LEU A 35 -10.44 -4.04 7.22
CA LEU A 35 -10.49 -3.44 5.89
C LEU A 35 -10.77 -4.49 4.81
N VAL A 36 -10.19 -5.69 4.91
CA VAL A 36 -10.50 -6.81 4.00
C VAL A 36 -11.96 -7.22 4.09
N GLU A 37 -12.52 -7.34 5.30
CA GLU A 37 -13.95 -7.64 5.51
C GLU A 37 -14.89 -6.60 4.89
N LEU A 38 -14.42 -5.36 4.74
CA LEU A 38 -15.14 -4.27 4.12
C LEU A 38 -14.89 -4.15 2.61
N ASP A 39 -14.21 -5.14 2.02
CA ASP A 39 -13.78 -5.15 0.61
C ASP A 39 -12.91 -3.94 0.24
N CYS A 40 -12.15 -3.42 1.22
CA CYS A 40 -11.21 -2.32 1.02
C CYS A 40 -9.80 -2.89 0.81
N HIS A 41 -9.27 -2.69 -0.39
CA HIS A 41 -8.00 -3.30 -0.84
C HIS A 41 -7.04 -2.29 -1.46
N GLY A 42 -5.80 -2.73 -1.63
CA GLY A 42 -4.76 -1.99 -2.35
C GLY A 42 -4.58 -0.56 -1.83
N LEU A 43 -4.54 0.41 -2.74
CA LEU A 43 -4.26 1.80 -2.39
C LEU A 43 -5.39 2.45 -1.57
N ASP A 44 -6.66 2.02 -1.68
CA ASP A 44 -7.73 2.57 -0.84
C ASP A 44 -7.48 2.21 0.63
N ALA A 45 -7.20 0.93 0.90
CA ALA A 45 -6.89 0.45 2.24
C ALA A 45 -5.59 1.03 2.80
N PHE A 46 -4.57 1.19 1.96
CA PHE A 46 -3.33 1.85 2.34
C PHE A 46 -3.57 3.28 2.85
N LEU A 47 -4.41 4.05 2.13
CA LEU A 47 -4.72 5.44 2.48
C LEU A 47 -5.60 5.54 3.74
N VAL A 48 -6.58 4.63 3.91
CA VAL A 48 -7.36 4.55 5.16
C VAL A 48 -6.45 4.24 6.34
N THR A 49 -5.51 3.30 6.18
CA THR A 49 -4.54 2.93 7.21
C THR A 49 -3.67 4.12 7.59
N LYS A 50 -3.14 4.84 6.60
CA LYS A 50 -2.36 6.06 6.81
C LYS A 50 -3.11 7.13 7.60
N GLU A 51 -4.36 7.38 7.23
CA GLU A 51 -5.19 8.39 7.88
C GLU A 51 -5.48 8.06 9.36
N LEU A 52 -5.71 6.78 9.67
CA LEU A 52 -5.99 6.34 11.04
C LEU A 52 -4.75 6.30 11.93
N MET A 53 -3.65 5.78 11.40
CA MET A 53 -2.39 5.67 12.13
C MET A 53 -1.66 7.00 12.28
N ARG A 54 -1.94 7.98 11.39
CA ARG A 54 -1.28 9.31 11.36
C ARG A 54 0.25 9.22 11.32
N CYS A 55 0.76 8.19 10.66
CA CYS A 55 2.17 7.87 10.59
C CYS A 55 2.75 8.15 9.19
N ASP A 56 4.07 8.01 9.06
CA ASP A 56 4.72 8.20 7.77
C ASP A 56 4.45 7.03 6.81
N THR A 57 4.81 7.22 5.54
CA THR A 57 4.55 6.21 4.51
C THR A 57 5.27 4.88 4.77
N GLY A 58 6.47 4.90 5.37
CA GLY A 58 7.23 3.68 5.67
C GLY A 58 6.57 2.89 6.81
N GLU A 59 6.11 3.58 7.85
CA GLU A 59 5.37 2.98 8.95
C GLU A 59 4.04 2.36 8.45
N VAL A 60 3.32 3.03 7.54
CA VAL A 60 2.12 2.45 6.91
C VAL A 60 2.46 1.24 6.06
N GLN A 61 3.55 1.27 5.28
CA GLN A 61 3.97 0.12 4.47
C GLN A 61 4.25 -1.10 5.34
N LEU A 62 4.93 -0.92 6.47
CA LEU A 62 5.19 -2.00 7.42
C LEU A 62 3.88 -2.56 8.01
N ALA A 63 2.95 -1.70 8.43
CA ALA A 63 1.65 -2.12 8.94
C ALA A 63 0.80 -2.84 7.87
N PHE A 64 0.80 -2.32 6.64
CA PHE A 64 -0.02 -2.84 5.55
C PHE A 64 0.54 -4.16 5.02
N PHE A 65 1.80 -4.20 4.56
CA PHE A 65 2.39 -5.41 4.00
C PHE A 65 2.83 -6.43 5.06
N GLY A 66 2.97 -6.01 6.32
CA GLY A 66 3.23 -6.90 7.45
C GLY A 66 2.02 -7.75 7.84
N ALA A 67 0.80 -7.26 7.58
CA ALA A 67 -0.42 -7.97 7.93
C ALA A 67 -0.60 -9.27 7.11
N PRO A 68 -0.83 -10.43 7.76
CA PRO A 68 -0.98 -11.71 7.05
C PRO A 68 -2.11 -11.71 6.00
N CYS A 69 -3.19 -10.95 6.23
CA CYS A 69 -4.30 -10.85 5.29
C CYS A 69 -3.97 -10.06 4.00
N ARG A 70 -2.81 -9.38 3.94
CA ARG A 70 -2.34 -8.57 2.79
C ARG A 70 -1.27 -9.27 1.95
N ASP A 71 -1.17 -10.59 2.07
CA ASP A 71 -0.14 -11.39 1.42
C ASP A 71 -0.20 -11.31 -0.12
N ALA A 72 -1.40 -11.20 -0.70
CA ALA A 72 -1.56 -11.01 -2.14
C ALA A 72 -1.00 -9.65 -2.59
N GLU A 73 -1.35 -8.57 -1.90
CA GLU A 73 -0.83 -7.24 -2.20
C GLU A 73 0.69 -7.15 -1.99
N ARG A 74 1.21 -7.79 -0.94
CA ARG A 74 2.66 -7.87 -0.69
C ARG A 74 3.39 -8.58 -1.83
N ARG A 75 2.89 -9.75 -2.28
CA ARG A 75 3.50 -10.46 -3.41
C ARG A 75 3.49 -9.62 -4.68
N PHE A 76 2.38 -8.95 -4.95
CA PHE A 76 2.27 -8.06 -6.10
C PHE A 76 3.27 -6.90 -6.01
N HIS A 77 3.37 -6.26 -4.84
CA HIS A 77 4.31 -5.16 -4.60
C HIS A 77 5.76 -5.61 -4.83
N ASN A 78 6.17 -6.72 -4.23
CA ASN A 78 7.53 -7.23 -4.38
C ASN A 78 7.85 -7.57 -5.84
N ALA A 79 6.95 -8.29 -6.52
CA ALA A 79 7.16 -8.62 -7.93
C ALA A 79 7.27 -7.37 -8.83
N PHE A 80 6.54 -6.31 -8.52
CA PHE A 80 6.65 -5.04 -9.22
C PHE A 80 7.99 -4.34 -8.95
N VAL A 81 8.44 -4.30 -7.69
CA VAL A 81 9.75 -3.71 -7.33
C VAL A 81 10.88 -4.50 -7.97
N ASP A 82 10.85 -5.83 -7.90
CA ASP A 82 11.85 -6.71 -8.52
C ASP A 82 11.95 -6.46 -10.04
N ALA A 83 10.83 -6.20 -10.71
CA ALA A 83 10.82 -5.88 -12.13
C ALA A 83 11.44 -4.50 -12.43
N LEU A 84 11.17 -3.49 -11.59
CA LEU A 84 11.78 -2.17 -11.73
C LEU A 84 13.30 -2.21 -11.50
N GLU A 85 13.75 -3.01 -10.54
CA GLU A 85 15.19 -3.20 -10.27
C GLU A 85 15.87 -3.85 -11.49
N GLN A 86 15.27 -4.88 -12.08
CA GLN A 86 15.81 -5.50 -13.31
C GLN A 86 15.89 -4.53 -14.49
N GLU A 87 14.88 -3.66 -14.67
CA GLU A 87 14.91 -2.64 -15.71
C GLU A 87 15.98 -1.57 -15.45
N ALA A 88 16.17 -1.17 -14.19
CA ALA A 88 17.21 -0.23 -13.80
C ALA A 88 18.61 -0.81 -14.06
N ASP A 89 18.87 -2.04 -13.61
CA ASP A 89 20.15 -2.73 -13.83
C ASP A 89 20.45 -2.88 -15.33
N ALA A 90 19.46 -3.28 -16.13
CA ALA A 90 19.61 -3.41 -17.58
C ALA A 90 19.87 -2.07 -18.28
N ALA A 91 19.33 -0.97 -17.76
CA ALA A 91 19.58 0.37 -18.28
C ALA A 91 20.98 0.87 -17.91
N GLU A 92 21.48 0.55 -16.71
CA GLU A 92 22.84 0.86 -16.28
C GLU A 92 23.88 0.09 -17.12
N ASP A 93 23.66 -1.19 -17.37
CA ASP A 93 24.53 -2.02 -18.22
C ASP A 93 24.62 -1.47 -19.66
N GLN A 94 23.49 -1.05 -20.25
CA GLN A 94 23.46 -0.43 -21.57
C GLN A 94 24.15 0.94 -21.62
N ALA A 95 24.17 1.68 -20.52
CA ALA A 95 24.88 2.96 -20.43
C ALA A 95 26.41 2.77 -20.33
N LEU A 96 26.86 1.60 -19.84
CA LEU A 96 28.27 1.24 -19.69
C LEU A 96 28.89 0.61 -20.96
N ASP A 97 28.10 0.07 -21.89
CA ASP A 97 28.55 -0.40 -23.21
C ASP A 97 27.82 0.31 -24.37
N PRO A 98 28.28 1.51 -24.78
CA PRO A 98 27.66 2.28 -25.86
C PRO A 98 27.97 1.77 -27.29
N ASP A 99 28.81 0.73 -27.46
CA ASP A 99 29.43 0.39 -28.77
C ASP A 99 28.91 -0.95 -29.39
N HIS A 100 27.85 -1.55 -28.85
CA HIS A 100 27.17 -2.71 -29.46
C HIS A 100 25.96 -2.32 -30.33
N ARG A 101 26.21 -1.60 -31.42
CA ARG A 101 25.27 -1.43 -32.55
C ARG A 101 25.90 -1.77 -33.90
#